data_AF-A0A924HP14-F1
#
_entry.id   AF-A0A924HP14-F1
#
_cell.length_a   1.000
_cell.length_b   1.000
_cell.length_c   1.000
_cell.angle_alpha   90.00
_cell.angle_beta   90.00
_cell.angle_gamma   90.00
#
_symmetry.space_group_name_H-M   'P 1'
#
loop_
_entity.id
_entity.type
_entity.pdbx_description
1 polymer ?
#
loop_
_entity_poly.entity_id
_entity_poly.type
_entity_poly.pdbx_seq_one_letter_code
_entity_poly.pdbx_strand_id
1 'polypeptide(L)' 'MLGLKLLTDPRWANIAEANLEEILTDHAWCEQKAATNAITLIANNSEHYDLVEALTAIAIEEMEHFQQV' A
#
# COMPACT_ATOMS: atom_id res chain seq x y z
N MET A 1 -13.58 -7.15 6.91
CA MET A 1 -12.58 -8.25 6.99
C MET A 1 -11.91 -8.36 5.62
N LEU A 2 -10.58 -8.48 5.56
CA LEU A 2 -9.73 -8.31 4.36
C LEU A 2 -9.90 -9.36 3.24
N GLY A 3 -10.86 -10.29 3.32
CA GLY A 3 -11.14 -11.26 2.25
C GLY A 3 -10.06 -12.35 2.01
N LEU A 4 -9.08 -12.47 2.92
CA LEU A 4 -7.98 -13.44 2.81
C LEU A 4 -8.48 -14.90 2.82
N LYS A 5 -7.88 -15.76 1.98
CA LYS A 5 -8.24 -17.18 1.84
C LYS A 5 -7.43 -18.13 2.71
N LEU A 6 -6.22 -17.73 3.07
CA LEU A 6 -5.29 -18.48 3.90
C LEU A 6 -4.54 -17.52 4.82
N LEU A 7 -4.01 -18.06 5.91
CA LEU A 7 -3.11 -17.35 6.80
C LEU A 7 -1.72 -17.22 6.15
N THR A 8 -0.97 -16.18 6.51
CA THR A 8 0.45 -16.08 6.19
C THR A 8 1.18 -17.29 6.77
N ASP A 9 2.05 -17.92 5.97
CA ASP A 9 2.89 -19.02 6.46
C ASP A 9 3.75 -18.54 7.63
N PRO A 10 3.70 -19.19 8.82
CA PRO A 10 4.48 -18.76 9.98
C PRO A 10 5.98 -18.65 9.72
N ARG A 11 6.51 -19.38 8.73
CA ARG A 11 7.92 -19.30 8.34
C ARG A 11 8.29 -17.96 7.71
N TRP A 12 7.33 -17.25 7.12
CA TRP A 12 7.58 -15.94 6.52
C TRP A 12 8.11 -14.93 7.56
N ALA A 13 7.58 -14.94 8.78
CA ALA A 13 8.05 -14.05 9.85
C ALA A 13 9.53 -14.28 10.17
N ASN A 14 9.96 -15.55 10.26
CA ASN A 14 11.37 -15.89 10.51
C ASN A 14 12.29 -15.45 9.36
N ILE A 15 11.81 -15.51 8.11
CA ILE A 15 12.56 -15.05 6.93
C ILE A 15 12.66 -13.53 6.91
N ALA A 16 11.56 -12.84 7.19
CA ALA A 16 11.51 -11.37 7.26
C ALA A 16 12.45 -10.83 8.34
N GLU A 17 12.48 -11.47 9.52
CA GLU A 17 13.37 -11.09 10.62
C GLU A 17 14.87 -11.21 10.26
N ALA A 18 15.23 -12.11 9.35
CA ALA A 18 16.62 -12.30 8.93
C ALA A 18 17.20 -11.10 8.17
N ASN A 19 16.36 -10.24 7.56
CA ASN A 19 16.78 -9.03 6.88
C ASN A 19 15.68 -7.94 6.91
N LEU A 20 15.49 -7.31 8.06
CA LEU A 20 14.46 -6.28 8.22
C LEU A 20 14.69 -5.03 7.34
N GLU A 21 15.94 -4.69 7.02
CA GLU A 21 16.24 -3.52 6.16
C GLU A 21 15.68 -3.71 4.74
N GLU A 22 15.82 -4.92 4.18
CA GLU A 22 15.24 -5.26 2.88
C GLU A 22 13.71 -5.25 2.93
N ILE A 23 13.12 -5.76 4.02
CA ILE A 23 11.66 -5.73 4.21
C ILE A 23 11.14 -4.30 4.32
N LEU A 24 11.79 -3.42 5.08
CA LEU A 24 11.39 -2.02 5.20
C LEU A 24 11.58 -1.27 3.87
N THR A 25 12.63 -1.58 3.11
CA THR A 25 12.81 -1.02 1.77
C THR A 25 11.66 -1.43 0.85
N ASP A 26 11.31 -2.72 0.79
CA ASP A 26 10.18 -3.21 -0.02
C ASP A 26 8.84 -2.67 0.48
N HIS A 27 8.67 -2.51 1.81
CA HIS A 27 7.51 -1.88 2.42
C HIS A 27 7.35 -0.45 1.89
N ALA A 28 8.39 0.39 1.96
CA ALA A 28 8.33 1.75 1.44
C ALA A 28 7.90 1.75 -0.04
N TRP A 29 8.46 0.86 -0.86
CA TRP A 29 8.00 0.74 -2.26
C TRP A 29 6.54 0.31 -2.38
N CYS A 30 6.03 -0.54 -1.48
CA CYS A 30 4.62 -0.91 -1.45
C CYS A 30 3.70 0.30 -1.19
N GLU A 31 4.05 1.17 -0.24
CA GLU A 31 3.24 2.37 0.03
C GLU A 31 3.25 3.35 -1.14
N GLN A 32 4.42 3.58 -1.75
CA GLN A 32 4.51 4.41 -2.96
C GLN A 32 3.69 3.82 -4.12
N LYS A 33 3.72 2.49 -4.31
CA LYS A 33 2.91 1.81 -5.33
C LYS A 33 1.42 1.95 -5.04
N ALA A 34 0.99 1.86 -3.78
CA ALA A 34 -0.40 2.05 -3.37
C ALA A 34 -0.88 3.48 -3.71
N ALA A 35 -0.11 4.50 -3.33
CA ALA A 35 -0.39 5.90 -3.67
C ALA A 35 -0.47 6.12 -5.19
N THR A 36 0.50 5.59 -5.94
CA THR A 36 0.56 5.73 -7.41
C THR A 36 -0.63 5.04 -8.09
N ASN A 37 -1.06 3.89 -7.57
CA ASN A 37 -2.21 3.17 -8.09
C ASN A 37 -3.52 3.95 -7.82
N ALA A 38 -3.67 4.53 -6.63
CA ALA A 38 -4.81 5.41 -6.31
C ALA A 38 -4.87 6.62 -7.27
N ILE A 39 -3.74 7.29 -7.51
CA ILE A 39 -3.65 8.41 -8.47
C ILE A 39 -4.00 7.96 -9.91
N THR A 40 -3.53 6.78 -10.31
CA THR A 40 -3.83 6.21 -11.63
C THR A 40 -5.34 5.97 -11.79
N LEU A 41 -5.98 5.43 -10.76
CA LEU A 41 -7.43 5.20 -10.75
C LEU A 41 -8.21 6.51 -10.79
N ILE A 42 -7.78 7.55 -10.06
CA ILE A 42 -8.36 8.90 -10.14
C ILE A 42 -8.30 9.43 -11.57
N ALA A 43 -7.12 9.37 -12.21
CA ALA A 43 -6.92 9.89 -13.56
C ALA A 43 -7.81 9.18 -14.59
N ASN A 44 -8.00 7.87 -14.45
CA ASN A 44 -8.80 7.07 -15.38
C ASN A 44 -10.33 7.17 -15.15
N ASN A 45 -10.77 7.72 -14.02
CA ASN A 45 -12.18 7.70 -13.60
C ASN A 45 -12.63 9.07 -13.04
N SER A 46 -12.09 10.16 -13.61
CA SER A 46 -12.23 11.53 -13.10
C SER A 46 -13.67 12.05 -12.99
N GLU A 47 -14.61 11.43 -13.70
CA GLU A 47 -16.04 11.72 -13.67
C GLU A 47 -16.76 11.18 -12.43
N HIS A 48 -16.13 10.24 -11.71
CA HIS A 48 -16.69 9.60 -10.52
C HIS A 48 -16.22 10.34 -9.26
N TYR A 49 -16.85 11.47 -8.94
CA TYR A 49 -16.43 12.36 -7.84
C TYR A 49 -16.23 11.65 -6.49
N ASP A 50 -17.17 10.79 -6.08
CA ASP A 50 -17.06 10.06 -4.80
C ASP A 50 -15.83 9.14 -4.77
N LEU A 51 -15.48 8.52 -5.91
CA LEU A 51 -14.29 7.70 -6.06
C LEU A 51 -13.03 8.56 -6.00
N VAL A 52 -13.04 9.72 -6.67
CA VAL A 52 -11.91 10.65 -6.69
C VAL A 52 -11.61 11.15 -5.28
N GLU A 53 -12.63 11.55 -4.52
CA GLU A 53 -12.48 12.02 -3.14
C GLU A 53 -11.89 10.92 -2.24
N ALA A 54 -12.46 9.71 -2.29
CA ALA A 54 -12.01 8.58 -1.48
C ALA A 54 -10.56 8.16 -1.82
N LEU A 55 -10.22 8.06 -3.11
CA LEU A 55 -8.88 7.67 -3.52
C LEU A 55 -7.85 8.77 -3.30
N THR A 56 -8.25 10.05 -3.31
CA THR A 56 -7.34 11.16 -2.97
C THR A 56 -6.90 11.06 -1.52
N ALA A 57 -7.84 10.78 -0.61
CA ALA A 57 -7.51 10.56 0.81
C ALA A 57 -6.54 9.38 0.98
N ILE A 58 -6.80 8.25 0.30
CA ILE A 58 -5.91 7.08 0.32
C ILE A 58 -4.52 7.42 -0.22
N ALA A 59 -4.43 8.12 -1.36
CA ALA A 59 -3.13 8.48 -1.93
C ALA A 59 -2.29 9.35 -0.99
N ILE A 60 -2.92 10.23 -0.20
CA ILE A 60 -2.24 11.04 0.82
C ILE A 60 -1.78 10.17 1.98
N GLU A 61 -2.66 9.33 2.54
CA GLU A 61 -2.34 8.42 3.63
C GLU A 61 -1.14 7.51 3.30
N GLU A 62 -1.12 6.91 2.11
CA GLU A 62 -0.01 6.03 1.71
C GLU A 62 1.30 6.79 1.45
N MET A 63 1.23 8.08 1.07
CA MET A 63 2.44 8.92 1.00
C MET A 63 2.94 9.32 2.39
N GLU A 64 2.05 9.46 3.38
CA GLU A 64 2.43 9.64 4.78
C GLU A 64 3.08 8.37 5.34
N HIS A 65 2.55 7.18 5.02
CA HIS A 65 3.19 5.90 5.35
C HIS A 65 4.57 5.79 4.70
N PHE A 66 4.70 6.10 3.41
CA PHE A 66 5.99 6.10 2.71
C PHE A 66 7.04 7.00 3.38
N GLN A 67 6.64 8.15 3.92
CA GLN A 67 7.56 9.06 4.62
C GLN A 67 8.00 8.51 6.00
N GLN A 68 7.19 7.65 6.63
CA GLN A 68 7.46 7.11 7.97
C GLN A 68 8.32 5.85 7.97
N VAL A 69 8.40 5.14 6.84
CA VAL A 69 9.23 3.93 6.65
C VAL A 69 10.67 4.32 6.39
#